data_AF-A0A6P7GTK5-F1
#
_entry.id   AF-A0A6P7GTK5-F1
#
_cell.length_a   1.000
_cell.length_b   1.000
_cell.length_c   1.000
_cell.angle_alpha   90.00
_cell.angle_beta   90.00
_cell.angle_gamma   90.00
#
_symmetry.space_group_name_H-M   'P 1'
#
loop_
_entity.id
_entity.type
_entity.pdbx_description
1 polymer ?
#
loop_
_entity_poly.entity_id
_entity_poly.type
_entity_poly.pdbx_seq_one_letter_code
_entity_poly.pdbx_strand_id
1 'polypeptide(L)'
;MNKELQELQELSRSTETRKFYQKLNKSRKDFKPRTTMCRDKEVSLVYLAIAAPFIFPIETVIHPVTNVTYYQRPLPTQCWLPFDGIVYYKTAFFVEALTLILVANMTFAMDIFFFSTLTYILEQLRILRLLLNHFEKYTKNIEVQILCTSNTADIVTLQLFIVEHQRIMRFINDFNQQMRSMMLIDFLQSSLQFGVFAVFMLCELENDYATSAIISSFIVTWAAILTTFYWYGSEVTAEVR
;
A
#
# COMPACT_ATOMS: atom_id res chain seq x y z
N MET A 1 -36.38 1.67 15.01
CA MET A 1 -34.94 1.98 15.17
C MET A 1 -34.28 1.28 16.36
N ASN A 2 -34.62 1.52 17.64
CA ASN A 2 -33.95 0.79 18.76
C ASN A 2 -34.27 -0.72 18.83
N LYS A 3 -35.48 -1.14 18.45
CA LYS A 3 -35.87 -2.57 18.44
C LYS A 3 -35.17 -3.37 17.34
N GLU A 4 -35.11 -2.83 16.13
CA GLU A 4 -34.40 -3.45 15.00
C GLU A 4 -32.89 -3.56 15.27
N LEU A 5 -32.30 -2.56 15.95
CA LEU A 5 -30.90 -2.60 16.35
C LEU A 5 -30.62 -3.72 17.37
N GLN A 6 -31.57 -3.99 18.26
CA GLN A 6 -31.51 -5.06 19.26
C GLN A 6 -31.67 -6.45 18.63
N GLU A 7 -32.63 -6.61 17.72
CA GLU A 7 -32.84 -7.85 16.95
C GLU A 7 -31.63 -8.18 16.06
N LEU A 8 -31.02 -7.15 15.45
CA LEU A 8 -29.76 -7.27 14.72
C LEU A 8 -28.58 -7.71 15.61
N GLN A 9 -28.53 -7.24 16.85
CA GLN A 9 -27.51 -7.62 17.81
C GLN A 9 -27.66 -9.08 18.27
N GLU A 10 -28.89 -9.55 18.48
CA GLU A 10 -29.20 -10.94 18.82
C GLU A 10 -28.92 -11.90 17.65
N LEU A 11 -29.25 -11.52 16.40
CA LEU A 11 -28.90 -12.33 15.23
C LEU A 11 -27.39 -12.40 14.99
N SER A 12 -26.65 -11.31 15.23
CA SER A 12 -25.18 -11.30 15.13
C SER A 12 -24.51 -12.22 16.17
N ARG A 13 -25.19 -12.47 17.30
CA ARG A 13 -24.77 -13.38 18.36
C ARG A 13 -25.22 -14.83 18.14
N SER A 14 -26.12 -15.07 17.19
CA SER A 14 -26.64 -16.40 16.93
C SER A 14 -25.52 -17.34 16.48
N THR A 15 -25.59 -18.59 16.93
CA THR A 15 -24.65 -19.65 16.57
C THR A 15 -24.59 -19.89 15.05
N GLU A 16 -25.60 -19.44 14.30
CA GLU A 16 -25.74 -19.62 12.86
C GLU A 16 -24.95 -18.58 12.05
N THR A 17 -24.92 -17.31 12.46
CA THR A 17 -24.02 -16.31 11.85
C THR A 17 -22.56 -16.76 12.00
N ARG A 18 -22.20 -17.34 13.15
CA ARG A 18 -20.87 -17.92 13.38
C ARG A 18 -20.54 -19.08 12.44
N LYS A 19 -21.49 -20.00 12.20
CA LYS A 19 -21.34 -21.11 11.24
C LYS A 19 -21.28 -20.62 9.78
N PHE A 20 -22.06 -19.60 9.44
CA PHE A 20 -22.03 -18.95 8.14
C PHE A 20 -20.64 -18.34 7.89
N TYR A 21 -20.13 -17.52 8.81
CA TYR A 21 -18.78 -16.95 8.70
C TYR A 21 -17.69 -18.01 8.66
N GLN A 22 -17.81 -19.13 9.40
CA GLN A 22 -16.85 -20.24 9.30
C GLN A 22 -16.81 -20.87 7.90
N LYS A 23 -17.96 -21.10 7.26
CA LYS A 23 -18.02 -21.59 5.88
C LYS A 23 -17.50 -20.55 4.89
N LEU A 24 -17.82 -19.28 5.10
CA LEU A 24 -17.36 -18.17 4.27
C LEU A 24 -15.83 -18.01 4.36
N ASN A 25 -15.25 -18.15 5.55
CA ASN A 25 -13.80 -18.17 5.75
C ASN A 25 -13.13 -19.39 5.10
N LYS A 26 -13.80 -20.55 5.10
CA LYS A 26 -13.31 -21.74 4.39
C LYS A 26 -13.26 -21.49 2.88
N SER A 27 -14.31 -20.87 2.31
CA SER A 27 -14.36 -20.51 0.89
C SER A 27 -13.35 -19.42 0.50
N ARG A 28 -12.94 -18.56 1.44
CA ARG A 28 -11.88 -17.56 1.23
C ARG A 28 -10.47 -18.13 1.17
N LYS A 29 -10.21 -19.30 1.77
CA LYS A 29 -8.87 -19.93 1.76
C LYS A 29 -8.41 -20.37 0.37
N ASP A 30 -9.35 -20.66 -0.52
CA ASP A 30 -9.05 -21.10 -1.89
C ASP A 30 -8.78 -19.91 -2.84
N PHE A 31 -8.97 -18.67 -2.36
CA PHE A 31 -8.76 -17.47 -3.14
C PHE A 31 -7.28 -17.03 -3.05
N LYS A 32 -6.53 -17.15 -4.16
CA LYS A 32 -5.15 -16.65 -4.25
C LYS A 32 -5.16 -15.12 -4.48
N PRO A 33 -4.65 -14.29 -3.57
CA PRO A 33 -4.55 -12.85 -3.80
C PRO A 33 -3.54 -12.54 -4.91
N ARG A 34 -3.83 -11.51 -5.72
CA ARG A 34 -2.97 -11.00 -6.82
C ARG A 34 -1.67 -10.30 -6.36
N THR A 35 -1.25 -10.47 -5.11
CA THR A 35 -0.19 -9.66 -4.48
C THR A 35 1.24 -9.99 -4.90
N THR A 36 1.46 -10.94 -5.83
CA THR A 36 2.80 -11.36 -6.24
C THR A 36 3.55 -10.36 -7.12
N MET A 37 2.88 -9.33 -7.67
CA MET A 37 3.52 -8.37 -8.60
C MET A 37 4.30 -7.21 -7.94
N CYS A 38 4.08 -6.91 -6.66
CA CYS A 38 4.71 -5.74 -6.02
C CYS A 38 6.10 -6.02 -5.42
N ARG A 39 6.55 -7.28 -5.36
CA ARG A 39 7.70 -7.68 -4.54
C ARG A 39 9.08 -7.31 -5.12
N ASP A 40 9.21 -7.20 -6.43
CA ASP A 40 10.54 -7.21 -7.08
C ASP A 40 11.10 -5.83 -7.48
N LYS A 41 10.30 -4.75 -7.46
CA LYS A 41 10.70 -3.48 -8.10
C LYS A 41 11.39 -2.47 -7.18
N GLU A 42 10.94 -2.31 -5.93
CA GLU A 42 11.46 -1.25 -5.03
C GLU A 42 12.79 -1.59 -4.38
N VAL A 43 13.00 -2.89 -4.11
CA VAL A 43 14.25 -3.41 -3.53
C VAL A 43 15.46 -3.07 -4.41
N SER A 44 15.26 -3.03 -5.74
CA SER A 44 16.32 -2.76 -6.72
C SER A 44 16.89 -1.34 -6.65
N LEU A 45 16.07 -0.32 -6.35
CA LEU A 45 16.51 1.08 -6.28
C LEU A 45 17.38 1.36 -5.04
N VAL A 46 17.04 0.73 -3.91
CA VAL A 46 17.80 0.86 -2.65
C VAL A 46 19.19 0.26 -2.81
N TYR A 47 19.29 -0.92 -3.44
CA TYR A 47 20.58 -1.52 -3.76
C TYR A 47 21.40 -0.64 -4.70
N LEU A 48 20.75 0.03 -5.66
CA LEU A 48 21.41 0.95 -6.59
C LEU A 48 21.96 2.19 -5.88
N ALA A 49 21.20 2.77 -4.94
CA ALA A 49 21.64 3.89 -4.10
C ALA A 49 22.80 3.54 -3.15
N ILE A 50 22.80 2.31 -2.60
CA ILE A 50 23.89 1.83 -1.73
C ILE A 50 25.14 1.47 -2.55
N ALA A 51 24.96 0.97 -3.78
CA ALA A 51 26.04 0.62 -4.68
C ALA A 51 26.65 1.84 -5.38
N ALA A 52 25.89 2.91 -5.58
CA ALA A 52 26.32 4.13 -6.27
C ALA A 52 27.66 4.70 -5.74
N PRO A 53 27.89 4.88 -4.43
CA PRO A 53 29.17 5.31 -3.87
C PRO A 53 30.40 4.45 -4.20
N PHE A 54 30.19 3.21 -4.65
CA PHE A 54 31.26 2.31 -5.09
C PHE A 54 31.47 2.33 -6.61
N ILE A 55 30.49 2.82 -7.37
CA ILE A 55 30.52 2.91 -8.83
C ILE A 55 31.02 4.29 -9.26
N PHE A 56 30.64 5.35 -8.54
CA PHE A 56 31.03 6.72 -8.84
C PHE A 56 32.48 7.03 -8.39
N PRO A 57 33.20 7.87 -9.16
CA PRO A 57 34.58 8.20 -8.86
C PRO A 57 34.73 9.01 -7.57
N ILE A 58 35.94 8.95 -6.99
CA ILE A 58 36.32 9.74 -5.82
C ILE A 58 36.36 11.22 -6.23
N GLU A 59 35.66 12.07 -5.49
CA GLU A 59 35.64 13.51 -5.74
C GLU A 59 36.77 14.21 -4.97
N THR A 60 37.37 15.22 -5.59
CA THR A 60 38.35 16.10 -4.91
C THR A 60 37.64 17.33 -4.38
N VAL A 61 37.56 17.47 -3.06
CA VAL A 61 36.95 18.64 -2.41
C VAL A 61 38.05 19.49 -1.78
N ILE A 62 38.03 20.80 -2.04
CA ILE A 62 38.95 21.76 -1.43
C ILE A 62 38.33 22.24 -0.11
N HIS A 63 39.02 22.04 1.01
CA HIS A 63 38.51 22.49 2.30
C HIS A 63 38.58 24.03 2.38
N PRO A 64 37.47 24.73 2.70
CA PRO A 64 37.36 26.19 2.59
C PRO A 64 38.22 27.00 3.59
N VAL A 65 38.91 26.33 4.50
CA VAL A 65 39.66 26.95 5.62
C VAL A 65 41.15 26.60 5.54
N THR A 66 41.47 25.34 5.23
CA THR A 66 42.85 24.87 5.16
C THR A 66 43.42 24.90 3.74
N ASN A 67 42.60 25.11 2.70
CA ASN A 67 42.98 25.06 1.28
C ASN A 67 43.70 23.76 0.87
N VAL A 68 43.49 22.68 1.63
CA VAL A 68 44.00 21.34 1.30
C VAL A 68 42.95 20.61 0.48
N THR A 69 43.41 19.95 -0.59
CA THR A 69 42.59 19.05 -1.41
C THR A 69 42.46 17.69 -0.72
N TYR A 70 41.22 17.29 -0.41
CA TYR A 70 40.92 15.97 0.12
C TYR A 70 40.22 15.13 -0.95
N TYR A 71 40.60 13.85 -0.99
CA TYR A 71 39.90 12.83 -1.76
C TYR A 71 38.73 12.32 -0.93
N GLN A 72 37.52 12.72 -1.28
CA GLN A 72 36.30 12.33 -0.58
C GLN A 72 35.50 11.35 -1.44
N ARG A 73 35.10 10.23 -0.85
CA ARG A 73 34.09 9.37 -1.46
C ARG A 73 32.71 9.94 -1.16
N PRO A 74 31.81 10.04 -2.16
CA PRO A 74 30.46 10.50 -1.91
C PRO A 74 29.75 9.51 -0.99
N LEU A 75 29.06 10.04 0.02
CA LEU A 75 28.15 9.25 0.84
C LEU A 75 26.85 9.00 0.06
N PRO A 76 26.08 7.93 0.37
CA PRO A 76 24.79 7.66 -0.28
C PRO A 76 23.83 8.84 -0.24
N THR A 77 23.89 9.64 0.82
CA THR A 77 23.10 10.87 0.95
C THR A 77 23.99 12.05 1.34
N GLN A 78 23.72 13.22 0.77
CA GLN A 78 24.35 14.46 1.22
C GLN A 78 23.60 14.97 2.46
N CYS A 79 23.96 14.47 3.63
CA CYS A 79 23.41 14.93 4.91
C CYS A 79 24.48 15.52 5.81
N TRP A 80 24.09 16.45 6.68
CA TRP A 80 25.00 17.00 7.69
C TRP A 80 25.18 16.01 8.83
N LEU A 81 26.44 15.69 9.15
CA LEU A 81 26.80 14.81 10.25
C LEU A 81 27.45 15.63 11.38
N PRO A 82 27.18 15.32 12.66
CA PRO A 82 27.78 16.03 13.79
C PRO A 82 29.26 15.63 14.03
N PHE A 83 29.87 14.88 13.12
CA PHE A 83 31.26 14.45 13.16
C PHE A 83 31.87 14.51 11.75
N ASP A 84 33.20 14.48 11.69
CA ASP A 84 33.93 14.53 10.42
C ASP A 84 33.71 13.24 9.61
N GLY A 85 32.91 13.35 8.55
CA GLY A 85 32.59 12.26 7.62
C GLY A 85 33.79 11.78 6.80
N ILE A 86 34.87 12.56 6.69
CA ILE A 86 36.08 12.17 5.97
C ILE A 86 36.89 11.21 6.86
N VAL A 87 37.09 11.57 8.14
CA VAL A 87 37.83 10.73 9.10
C VAL A 87 37.05 9.46 9.44
N TYR A 88 35.73 9.57 9.63
CA TYR A 88 34.87 8.47 10.03
C TYR A 88 33.96 7.96 8.90
N TYR A 89 34.47 7.96 7.65
CA TYR A 89 33.70 7.60 6.46
C TYR A 89 32.98 6.25 6.57
N LYS A 90 33.66 5.20 7.06
CA LYS A 90 33.07 3.85 7.18
C LYS A 90 31.86 3.84 8.11
N THR A 91 31.94 4.59 9.22
CA THR A 91 30.87 4.70 10.20
C THR A 91 29.71 5.51 9.63
N ALA A 92 30.00 6.65 9.00
CA ALA A 92 29.00 7.48 8.31
C ALA A 92 28.25 6.65 7.26
N PHE A 93 29.00 5.99 6.36
CA PHE A 93 28.45 5.15 5.31
C PHE A 93 27.56 4.04 5.87
N PHE A 94 28.01 3.34 6.91
CA PHE A 94 27.24 2.25 7.52
C PHE A 94 25.92 2.75 8.13
N VAL A 95 25.95 3.88 8.84
CA VAL A 95 24.76 4.47 9.45
C VAL A 95 23.77 4.94 8.37
N GLU A 96 24.26 5.60 7.33
CA GLU A 96 23.41 6.04 6.22
C GLU A 96 22.81 4.85 5.45
N ALA A 97 23.61 3.84 5.11
CA ALA A 97 23.13 2.65 4.42
C ALA A 97 22.07 1.92 5.25
N LEU A 98 22.29 1.76 6.55
CA LEU A 98 21.33 1.14 7.45
C LEU A 98 20.04 1.96 7.54
N THR A 99 20.14 3.28 7.61
CA THR A 99 18.99 4.19 7.65
C THR A 99 18.18 4.10 6.36
N LEU A 100 18.84 4.11 5.19
CA LEU A 100 18.18 3.95 3.89
C LEU A 100 17.45 2.62 3.77
N ILE A 101 18.07 1.52 4.21
CA ILE A 101 17.43 0.19 4.22
C ILE A 101 16.21 0.18 5.13
N LEU A 102 16.29 0.78 6.32
CA LEU A 102 15.16 0.87 7.25
C LEU A 102 14.02 1.70 6.68
N VAL A 103 14.30 2.87 6.12
CA VAL A 103 13.30 3.75 5.51
C VAL A 103 12.62 3.03 4.35
N ALA A 104 13.38 2.41 3.45
CA ALA A 104 12.81 1.71 2.32
C ALA A 104 11.93 0.52 2.74
N ASN A 105 12.37 -0.27 3.73
CA ASN A 105 11.55 -1.38 4.25
C ASN A 105 10.26 -0.88 4.90
N MET A 106 10.30 0.26 5.61
CA MET A 106 9.11 0.85 6.22
C MET A 106 8.13 1.35 5.15
N THR A 107 8.61 2.06 4.13
CA THR A 107 7.77 2.51 3.00
C THR A 107 7.13 1.32 2.30
N PHE A 108 7.92 0.30 1.94
CA PHE A 108 7.41 -0.90 1.28
C PHE A 108 6.40 -1.67 2.14
N ALA A 109 6.63 -1.78 3.45
CA ALA A 109 5.70 -2.41 4.36
C ALA A 109 4.37 -1.64 4.43
N MET A 110 4.42 -0.30 4.42
CA MET A 110 3.22 0.53 4.35
C MET A 110 2.47 0.31 3.04
N ASP A 111 3.14 0.30 1.89
CA ASP A 111 2.51 0.10 0.59
C ASP A 111 1.84 -1.28 0.49
N ILE A 112 2.51 -2.34 0.97
CA ILE A 112 1.89 -3.67 1.07
C ILE A 112 0.65 -3.64 1.96
N PHE A 113 0.73 -2.97 3.12
CA PHE A 113 -0.39 -2.85 4.03
C PHE A 113 -1.58 -2.14 3.36
N PHE A 114 -1.33 -1.06 2.62
CA PHE A 114 -2.35 -0.37 1.84
C PHE A 114 -2.97 -1.25 0.76
N PHE A 115 -2.17 -1.85 -0.11
CA PHE A 115 -2.67 -2.67 -1.21
C PHE A 115 -3.39 -3.92 -0.71
N SER A 116 -2.91 -4.54 0.37
CA SER A 116 -3.59 -5.68 0.98
C SER A 116 -4.95 -5.29 1.57
N THR A 117 -5.06 -4.10 2.18
CA THR A 117 -6.34 -3.59 2.71
C THR A 117 -7.33 -3.25 1.59
N LEU A 118 -6.88 -2.60 0.51
CA LEU A 118 -7.72 -2.31 -0.66
C LEU A 118 -8.19 -3.60 -1.35
N THR A 119 -7.27 -4.55 -1.54
CA THR A 119 -7.61 -5.87 -2.10
C THR A 119 -8.62 -6.58 -1.21
N TYR A 120 -8.44 -6.53 0.11
CA TYR A 120 -9.40 -7.11 1.04
C TYR A 120 -10.81 -6.53 0.87
N ILE A 121 -10.94 -5.19 0.76
CA ILE A 121 -12.22 -4.51 0.53
C ILE A 121 -12.87 -4.97 -0.78
N LEU A 122 -12.10 -4.98 -1.88
CA LEU A 122 -12.58 -5.43 -3.19
C LEU A 122 -13.12 -6.85 -3.14
N GLU A 123 -12.39 -7.74 -2.47
CA GLU A 123 -12.83 -9.13 -2.35
C GLU A 123 -14.09 -9.27 -1.47
N GLN A 124 -14.27 -8.44 -0.44
CA GLN A 124 -15.53 -8.41 0.30
C GLN A 124 -16.72 -8.02 -0.60
N LEU A 125 -16.54 -7.00 -1.44
CA LEU A 125 -17.57 -6.52 -2.37
C LEU A 125 -17.91 -7.57 -3.45
N ARG A 126 -16.90 -8.25 -3.99
CA ARG A 126 -17.10 -9.33 -4.97
C ARG A 126 -17.85 -10.52 -4.40
N ILE A 127 -17.50 -10.94 -3.17
CA ILE A 127 -18.22 -12.02 -2.49
C ILE A 127 -19.67 -11.61 -2.28
N LEU A 128 -19.92 -10.37 -1.88
CA LEU A 128 -21.26 -9.84 -1.71
C LEU A 128 -22.05 -9.87 -3.03
N ARG A 129 -21.44 -9.41 -4.14
CA ARG A 129 -22.03 -9.45 -5.48
C ARG A 129 -22.35 -10.89 -5.94
N LEU A 130 -21.43 -11.81 -5.70
CA LEU A 130 -21.61 -13.23 -6.04
C LEU A 130 -22.76 -13.86 -5.25
N LEU A 131 -22.90 -13.47 -3.97
CA LEU A 131 -23.99 -13.90 -3.11
C LEU A 131 -25.34 -13.38 -3.60
N LEU A 132 -25.38 -12.12 -4.07
CA LEU A 132 -26.58 -11.53 -4.68
C LEU A 132 -26.96 -12.23 -6.00
N ASN A 133 -25.99 -12.49 -6.87
CA ASN A 133 -26.23 -13.17 -8.15
C ASN A 133 -26.74 -14.60 -8.00
N HIS A 134 -26.41 -15.27 -6.88
CA HIS A 134 -26.83 -16.63 -6.58
C HIS A 134 -27.80 -16.69 -5.39
N PHE A 135 -28.56 -15.61 -5.17
CA PHE A 135 -29.43 -15.46 -4.00
C PHE A 135 -30.33 -16.69 -3.77
N GLU A 136 -31.00 -17.18 -4.81
CA GLU A 136 -31.88 -18.36 -4.72
C GLU A 136 -31.17 -19.61 -4.20
N LYS A 137 -29.90 -19.83 -4.59
CA LYS A 137 -29.11 -20.97 -4.14
C LYS A 137 -28.75 -20.82 -2.65
N TYR A 138 -28.48 -19.60 -2.21
CA TYR A 138 -28.19 -19.30 -0.81
C TYR A 138 -29.45 -19.38 0.07
N THR A 139 -30.60 -18.89 -0.41
CA THR A 139 -31.89 -19.06 0.28
C THR A 139 -32.19 -20.53 0.50
N LYS A 140 -32.09 -21.38 -0.54
CA LYS A 140 -32.34 -22.83 -0.41
C LYS A 140 -31.43 -23.50 0.62
N ASN A 141 -30.15 -23.09 0.68
CA ASN A 141 -29.21 -23.59 1.68
C ASN A 141 -29.53 -23.15 3.11
N ILE A 142 -30.19 -22.00 3.28
CA ILE A 142 -30.63 -21.46 4.57
C ILE A 142 -31.97 -22.07 4.99
N GLU A 143 -32.89 -22.29 4.06
CA GLU A 143 -34.15 -23.00 4.27
C GLU A 143 -33.90 -24.40 4.86
N VAL A 144 -32.94 -25.14 4.29
CA VAL A 144 -32.53 -26.46 4.78
C VAL A 144 -31.84 -26.41 6.15
N GLN A 145 -31.15 -25.30 6.48
CA GLN A 145 -30.42 -25.17 7.75
C GLN A 145 -31.30 -24.75 8.92
N ILE A 146 -32.23 -23.82 8.70
CA ILE A 146 -33.07 -23.22 9.76
C ILE A 146 -34.43 -23.95 9.86
N LEU A 147 -34.76 -24.88 8.94
CA LEU A 147 -36.06 -25.57 8.88
C LEU A 147 -37.23 -24.56 8.83
N CYS A 148 -37.04 -23.49 8.07
CA CYS A 148 -38.00 -22.40 7.93
C CYS A 148 -38.81 -22.53 6.63
N THR A 149 -39.95 -21.84 6.55
CA THR A 149 -40.71 -21.70 5.30
C THR A 149 -39.94 -20.83 4.31
N SER A 150 -39.95 -21.19 3.02
CA SER A 150 -39.28 -20.47 1.93
C SER A 150 -39.40 -18.93 2.02
N ASN A 151 -40.59 -18.40 2.32
CA ASN A 151 -40.82 -16.95 2.42
C ASN A 151 -40.09 -16.28 3.59
N THR A 152 -39.93 -16.99 4.71
CA THR A 152 -39.15 -16.49 5.86
C THR A 152 -37.65 -16.63 5.62
N ALA A 153 -37.22 -17.66 4.89
CA ALA A 153 -35.82 -17.84 4.52
C ALA A 153 -35.33 -16.68 3.64
N ASP A 154 -36.13 -16.22 2.65
CA ASP A 154 -35.80 -15.10 1.76
C ASP A 154 -35.62 -13.77 2.50
N ILE A 155 -36.50 -13.49 3.48
CA ILE A 155 -36.39 -12.27 4.30
C ILE A 155 -35.10 -12.30 5.13
N VAL A 156 -34.78 -13.45 5.73
CA VAL A 156 -33.56 -13.61 6.54
C VAL A 156 -32.30 -13.50 5.70
N THR A 157 -32.24 -14.10 4.50
CA THR A 157 -31.09 -13.94 3.59
C THR A 157 -30.90 -12.49 3.19
N LEU A 158 -31.97 -11.78 2.86
CA LEU A 158 -31.91 -10.37 2.47
C LEU A 158 -31.46 -9.48 3.63
N GLN A 159 -31.97 -9.71 4.84
CA GLN A 159 -31.53 -8.98 6.03
C GLN A 159 -30.03 -9.20 6.30
N LEU A 160 -29.56 -10.43 6.21
CA LEU A 160 -28.15 -10.76 6.42
C LEU A 160 -27.25 -10.11 5.36
N PHE A 161 -27.72 -10.03 4.12
CA PHE A 161 -27.04 -9.29 3.05
C PHE A 161 -26.94 -7.79 3.34
N ILE A 162 -28.03 -7.15 3.75
CA ILE A 162 -28.06 -5.72 4.08
C ILE A 162 -27.08 -5.42 5.22
N VAL A 163 -27.05 -6.27 6.26
CA VAL A 163 -26.15 -6.12 7.40
C VAL A 163 -24.68 -6.23 6.98
N GLU A 164 -24.33 -7.22 6.15
CA GLU A 164 -22.97 -7.36 5.64
C GLU A 164 -22.56 -6.17 4.77
N HIS A 165 -23.45 -5.72 3.89
CA HIS A 165 -23.20 -4.53 3.06
C HIS A 165 -22.94 -3.29 3.92
N GLN A 166 -23.80 -3.03 4.91
CA GLN A 166 -23.61 -1.92 5.83
C GLN A 166 -22.30 -2.01 6.62
N ARG A 167 -21.91 -3.22 7.03
CA ARG A 167 -20.63 -3.45 7.72
C ARG A 167 -19.44 -3.11 6.83
N ILE A 168 -19.45 -3.55 5.57
CA ILE A 168 -18.40 -3.23 4.59
C ILE A 168 -18.34 -1.72 4.35
N MET A 169 -19.49 -1.06 4.17
CA MET A 169 -19.54 0.39 3.95
C MET A 169 -19.01 1.19 5.15
N ARG A 170 -19.32 0.77 6.38
CA ARG A 170 -18.73 1.37 7.59
C ARG A 170 -17.21 1.21 7.60
N PHE A 171 -16.71 0.01 7.30
CA PHE A 171 -15.27 -0.23 7.23
C PHE A 171 -14.58 0.62 6.16
N ILE A 172 -15.17 0.75 4.97
CA ILE A 172 -14.66 1.62 3.90
C ILE A 172 -14.63 3.07 4.36
N ASN A 173 -15.70 3.53 5.03
CA ASN A 173 -15.77 4.92 5.50
C ASN A 173 -14.74 5.21 6.60
N ASP A 174 -14.57 4.29 7.56
CA ASP A 174 -13.56 4.40 8.62
C ASP A 174 -12.15 4.38 8.03
N PHE A 175 -11.88 3.45 7.10
CA PHE A 175 -10.61 3.36 6.39
C PHE A 175 -10.32 4.65 5.61
N ASN A 176 -11.30 5.16 4.86
CA ASN A 176 -11.16 6.40 4.11
C ASN A 176 -10.89 7.59 5.06
N GLN A 177 -11.56 7.67 6.20
CA GLN A 177 -11.34 8.74 7.18
C GLN A 177 -9.91 8.72 7.74
N GLN A 178 -9.36 7.54 8.04
CA GLN A 178 -7.99 7.39 8.55
C GLN A 178 -6.94 7.63 7.46
N MET A 179 -7.16 7.07 6.26
CA MET A 179 -6.14 7.09 5.21
C MET A 179 -6.16 8.36 4.35
N ARG A 180 -7.26 9.13 4.34
CA ARG A 180 -7.37 10.35 3.51
C ARG A 180 -6.24 11.33 3.75
N SER A 181 -5.94 11.64 5.02
CA SER A 181 -4.87 12.59 5.34
C SER A 181 -3.50 12.05 4.94
N MET A 182 -3.27 10.75 5.16
CA MET A 182 -2.02 10.10 4.79
C MET A 182 -1.81 10.11 3.27
N MET A 183 -2.83 9.74 2.48
CA MET A 183 -2.78 9.77 1.02
C MET A 183 -2.61 11.19 0.46
N LEU A 184 -3.19 12.20 1.11
CA LEU A 184 -3.04 13.59 0.69
C LEU A 184 -1.60 14.09 0.90
N ILE A 185 -0.99 13.74 2.04
CA ILE A 185 0.41 14.05 2.32
C ILE A 185 1.32 13.34 1.31
N ASP A 186 1.06 12.06 1.03
CA ASP A 186 1.84 11.27 0.07
C ASP A 186 1.71 11.82 -1.36
N PHE A 187 0.51 12.23 -1.77
CA PHE A 187 0.30 12.91 -3.05
C PHE A 187 1.05 14.24 -3.13
N LEU A 188 1.00 15.06 -2.06
CA LEU A 188 1.73 16.33 -2.01
C LEU A 188 3.25 16.08 -2.11
N GLN A 189 3.77 15.14 -1.32
CA GLN A 189 5.17 14.75 -1.34
C GLN A 189 5.61 14.26 -2.72
N SER A 190 4.85 13.35 -3.32
CA SER A 190 5.13 12.82 -4.66
C SER A 190 5.13 13.93 -5.71
N SER A 191 4.14 14.82 -5.68
CA SER A 191 4.04 15.93 -6.64
C SER A 191 5.23 16.89 -6.55
N LEU A 192 5.69 17.19 -5.33
CA LEU A 192 6.89 18.00 -5.10
C LEU A 192 8.13 17.29 -5.65
N GLN A 193 8.29 16.00 -5.38
CA GLN A 193 9.41 15.19 -5.87
C GLN A 193 9.47 15.15 -7.39
N PHE A 194 8.33 14.93 -8.07
CA PHE A 194 8.26 15.01 -9.53
C PHE A 194 8.67 16.38 -10.07
N GLY A 195 8.23 17.46 -9.41
CA GLY A 195 8.62 18.83 -9.77
C GLY A 195 10.14 19.03 -9.68
N VAL A 196 10.75 18.59 -8.57
CA VAL A 196 12.21 18.69 -8.36
C VAL A 196 12.97 17.86 -9.39
N PHE A 197 12.56 16.61 -9.62
CA PHE A 197 13.21 15.76 -10.63
C PHE A 197 13.07 16.31 -12.04
N ALA A 198 11.93 16.91 -12.39
CA ALA A 198 11.76 17.55 -13.69
C ALA A 198 12.69 18.75 -13.87
N VAL A 199 12.82 19.62 -12.85
CA VAL A 199 13.76 20.74 -12.88
C VAL A 199 15.19 20.25 -12.99
N PHE A 200 15.57 19.24 -12.21
CA PHE A 200 16.92 18.66 -12.24
C PHE A 200 17.24 18.07 -13.62
N MET A 201 16.32 17.30 -14.21
CA MET A 201 16.47 16.76 -15.57
C MET A 201 16.57 17.86 -16.63
N LEU A 202 15.92 19.01 -16.46
CA LEU A 202 16.02 20.12 -17.41
C LEU A 202 17.32 20.92 -17.25
N CYS A 203 17.84 21.05 -16.02
CA CYS A 203 19.02 21.87 -15.72
C CYS A 203 20.35 21.12 -15.81
N GLU A 204 20.40 19.82 -15.50
CA GLU A 204 21.65 19.04 -15.39
C GLU A 204 21.84 17.97 -16.47
N LEU A 205 20.98 17.94 -17.51
CA LEU A 205 21.03 16.91 -18.56
C LEU A 205 22.38 16.86 -19.31
N GLU A 206 23.18 17.91 -19.26
CA GLU A 206 24.40 18.05 -20.08
C GLU A 206 25.64 17.33 -19.54
N ASN A 207 25.70 16.91 -18.27
CA ASN A 207 26.99 16.54 -17.65
C ASN A 207 27.19 15.08 -17.20
N ASP A 208 26.14 14.27 -16.97
CA ASP A 208 26.34 12.86 -16.55
C ASP A 208 25.17 11.91 -16.92
N TYR A 209 25.45 10.94 -17.78
CA TYR A 209 24.49 9.91 -18.20
C TYR A 209 24.07 8.98 -17.05
N ALA A 210 24.95 8.73 -16.07
CA ALA A 210 24.65 7.82 -14.97
C ALA A 210 23.64 8.44 -14.00
N THR A 211 23.83 9.70 -13.63
CA THR A 211 22.88 10.46 -12.79
C THR A 211 21.51 10.59 -13.46
N SER A 212 21.47 10.88 -14.76
CA SER A 212 20.22 10.93 -15.55
C SER A 212 19.47 9.59 -15.58
N ALA A 213 20.19 8.48 -15.71
CA ALA A 213 19.60 7.14 -15.69
C ALA A 213 18.99 6.80 -14.32
N ILE A 214 19.67 7.15 -13.23
CA ILE A 214 19.17 6.95 -11.86
C ILE A 214 17.87 7.73 -11.65
N ILE A 215 17.83 9.01 -12.01
CA ILE A 215 16.64 9.86 -11.83
C ILE A 215 15.48 9.35 -12.68
N SER A 216 15.76 8.97 -13.93
CA SER A 216 14.74 8.37 -14.81
C SER A 216 14.15 7.10 -14.20
N SER A 217 14.97 6.24 -13.58
CA SER A 217 14.51 5.03 -12.90
C SER A 217 13.62 5.32 -11.67
N PHE A 218 13.91 6.40 -10.93
CA PHE A 218 13.08 6.88 -9.83
C PHE A 218 11.72 7.36 -10.35
N ILE A 219 11.70 8.21 -11.39
CA ILE A 219 10.45 8.72 -11.99
C ILE A 219 9.56 7.56 -12.45
N VAL A 220 10.12 6.57 -13.14
CA VAL A 220 9.37 5.41 -13.64
C VAL A 220 8.79 4.58 -12.49
N THR A 221 9.57 4.36 -11.43
CA THR A 221 9.09 3.59 -10.27
C THR A 221 7.97 4.31 -9.54
N TRP A 222 8.14 5.62 -9.26
CA TRP A 222 7.09 6.43 -8.62
C TRP A 222 5.82 6.52 -9.48
N ALA A 223 5.95 6.68 -10.79
CA ALA A 223 4.80 6.69 -11.69
C ALA A 223 4.06 5.34 -11.69
N ALA A 224 4.78 4.22 -11.60
CA ALA A 224 4.19 2.89 -11.51
C ALA A 224 3.41 2.69 -10.19
N ILE A 225 3.96 3.17 -9.07
CA ILE A 225 3.31 3.13 -7.75
C ILE A 225 2.00 3.94 -7.79
N LEU A 226 2.05 5.19 -8.24
CA LEU A 226 0.87 6.05 -8.36
C LEU A 226 -0.20 5.43 -9.27
N THR A 227 0.20 4.91 -10.43
CA THR A 227 -0.73 4.24 -11.36
C THR A 227 -1.42 3.05 -10.68
N THR A 228 -0.69 2.30 -9.84
CA THR A 228 -1.25 1.18 -9.08
C THR A 228 -2.27 1.66 -8.05
N PHE A 229 -2.00 2.75 -7.32
CA PHE A 229 -2.96 3.35 -6.39
C PHE A 229 -4.24 3.80 -7.09
N TYR A 230 -4.12 4.53 -8.21
CA TYR A 230 -5.29 4.96 -8.99
C TYR A 230 -6.07 3.80 -9.58
N TRP A 231 -5.38 2.74 -10.02
CA TRP A 231 -6.03 1.52 -10.51
C TRP A 231 -6.92 0.91 -9.43
N TYR A 232 -6.38 0.64 -8.24
CA TYR A 232 -7.18 0.06 -7.15
C TYR A 232 -8.32 0.97 -6.69
N GLY A 233 -8.09 2.29 -6.64
CA GLY A 233 -9.16 3.24 -6.34
C GLY A 233 -10.30 3.20 -7.36
N SER A 234 -9.97 3.12 -8.65
CA SER A 234 -10.96 2.99 -9.72
C SER A 234 -11.75 1.68 -9.64
N GLU A 235 -11.11 0.58 -9.26
CA GLU A 235 -11.76 -0.72 -9.12
C GLU A 235 -12.74 -0.74 -7.94
N VAL A 236 -12.38 -0.11 -6.81
CA VAL A 236 -13.27 0.01 -5.64
C VAL A 236 -14.50 0.83 -5.99
N THR A 237 -14.31 1.96 -6.66
CA THR A 237 -15.44 2.82 -7.08
C THR A 237 -16.34 2.15 -8.12
N ALA A 238 -15.81 1.27 -8.95
CA ALA A 238 -16.59 0.48 -9.91
C ALA A 238 -17.42 -0.63 -9.24
N GLU A 239 -16.91 -1.31 -8.21
CA GLU A 239 -17.62 -2.40 -7.51
C GLU A 239 -18.65 -1.87 -6.47
N VAL A 240 -18.57 -0.60 -6.08
CA VAL A 240 -19.55 0.06 -5.20
C VAL A 240 -20.79 0.56 -5.96
N ARG A 241 -20.70 0.77 -7.28
CA ARG A 241 -21.85 1.14 -8.13
C ARG A 241 -22.68 -0.08 -8.52
#